data_AF-A0A954FGS8-F1
#
_entry.id   AF-A0A954FGS8-F1
#
_cell.length_a   1.000
_cell.length_b   1.000
_cell.length_c   1.000
_cell.angle_alpha   90.00
_cell.angle_beta   90.00
_cell.angle_gamma   90.00
#
_symmetry.space_group_name_H-M   'P 1'
#
loop_
_entity.id
_entity.type
_entity.pdbx_description
1 polymer ?
#
loop_
_entity_poly.entity_id
_entity_poly.type
_entity_poly.pdbx_seq_one_letter_code
_entity_poly.pdbx_strand_id
1 'polypeptide(L)'
;VTVLLNEVLAWVRSQSGTSSLRAILYMDEVYGYFPPTANPPSKTPMLTLLKQARAFGLGVVLSTQNPVDLDYKGLSNTGTWFIGRLQTERDKARVLDGLESASGTAGSQFHRQEMEAILSDLGSRVFLLHNVHEDAPVVFQTRWALSYLRGPLTRNQIQTLMEPRKQAAVESTPFKSETDLTTPAGPDVSQPPLIPPEIKQRIFTAATIVPTGCRLVYRPGLIGLAKLRYADAKSKVDIWQDVALLLTVTGSVPESVWEAATLIPPGNLDYDAEPDSQAAFSEVDSLLTKSKQYPSWEKELKTYLYQERPLNLWFSADPKLYSDPDEKEAAFRARLKQLMREERDLQIEKLRSKYASKFDTIKNRIRTAEDRVAREEAQYSDKKLSTFLSIGTTIFGAIMGRKVASATNVRKASTAARSVGRTAKEHEDIGRAKEALEIQHQKYAELEEEFQQEIDQLEEPIRPEDLEIESYPVRPRKSDLMVNEVSFAWLPWSVDSTGISQPLYRLDEE
;
A
#
# COMPACT_ATOMS: atom_id res chain seq x y z
N VAL A 1 -12.08 19.81 -2.10
CA VAL A 1 -11.52 19.11 -3.29
C VAL A 1 -10.14 19.64 -3.64
N THR A 2 -9.97 20.91 -4.03
CA THR A 2 -8.65 21.44 -4.44
C THR A 2 -7.53 21.23 -3.42
N VAL A 3 -7.77 21.52 -2.14
CA VAL A 3 -6.79 21.28 -1.06
C VAL A 3 -6.38 19.82 -1.02
N LEU A 4 -7.35 18.89 -1.04
CA LEU A 4 -7.09 17.45 -1.05
C LEU A 4 -6.25 17.03 -2.27
N LEU A 5 -6.57 17.51 -3.47
CA LEU A 5 -5.79 17.16 -4.67
C LEU A 5 -4.34 17.66 -4.58
N ASN A 6 -4.12 18.83 -3.97
CA ASN A 6 -2.77 19.36 -3.75
C ASN A 6 -1.99 18.57 -2.70
N GLU A 7 -2.63 18.16 -1.59
CA GLU A 7 -2.01 17.29 -0.59
C GLU A 7 -1.67 15.92 -1.19
N VAL A 8 -2.55 15.34 -2.00
CA VAL A 8 -2.27 14.09 -2.73
C VAL A 8 -1.11 14.28 -3.70
N LEU A 9 -1.03 15.41 -4.40
CA LEU A 9 0.12 15.72 -5.26
C LEU A 9 1.43 15.87 -4.47
N ALA A 10 1.40 16.51 -3.31
CA ALA A 10 2.56 16.64 -2.44
C ALA A 10 3.03 15.27 -1.96
N TRP A 11 2.08 14.41 -1.53
CA TRP A 11 2.36 13.03 -1.18
C TRP A 11 2.97 12.26 -2.35
N VAL A 12 2.38 12.31 -3.55
CA VAL A 12 2.92 11.67 -4.77
C VAL A 12 4.38 12.07 -5.02
N ARG A 13 4.73 13.36 -4.86
CA ARG A 13 6.10 13.86 -5.08
C ARG A 13 7.11 13.39 -4.04
N SER A 14 6.66 12.96 -2.86
CA SER A 14 7.53 12.35 -1.84
C SER A 14 7.80 10.86 -2.09
N GLN A 15 7.05 10.23 -2.99
CA GLN A 15 7.16 8.80 -3.26
C GLN A 15 8.27 8.49 -4.28
N SER A 16 8.94 7.35 -4.11
CA SER A 16 9.79 6.78 -5.16
C SER A 16 8.96 6.28 -6.35
N GLY A 17 9.55 6.30 -7.55
CA GLY A 17 8.89 5.74 -8.74
C GLY A 17 8.62 4.24 -8.59
N THR A 18 7.49 3.76 -9.14
CA THR A 18 7.11 2.34 -9.10
C THR A 18 6.19 1.97 -10.26
N SER A 19 6.24 0.71 -10.70
CA SER A 19 5.27 0.12 -11.63
C SER A 19 4.00 -0.38 -10.95
N SER A 20 3.99 -0.49 -9.61
CA SER A 20 2.92 -1.08 -8.82
C SER A 20 1.96 -0.04 -8.27
N LEU A 21 0.68 -0.41 -8.15
CA LEU A 21 -0.35 0.46 -7.60
C LEU A 21 -0.23 0.55 -6.07
N ARG A 22 0.11 1.74 -5.55
CA ARG A 22 0.18 2.08 -4.12
C ARG A 22 -1.16 2.53 -3.56
N ALA A 23 -1.87 3.38 -4.31
CA ALA A 23 -3.10 4.00 -3.87
C ALA A 23 -4.04 4.30 -5.05
N ILE A 24 -5.33 4.45 -4.74
CA ILE A 24 -6.35 4.90 -5.68
C ILE A 24 -6.98 6.19 -5.15
N LEU A 25 -6.91 7.25 -5.94
CA LEU A 25 -7.76 8.42 -5.77
C LEU A 25 -9.06 8.19 -6.55
N TYR A 26 -10.15 7.95 -5.81
CA TYR A 26 -11.48 7.80 -6.38
C TYR A 26 -12.30 9.07 -6.18
N MET A 27 -12.93 9.55 -7.25
CA MET A 27 -13.87 10.66 -7.20
C MET A 27 -15.19 10.24 -7.85
N ASP A 28 -16.23 10.17 -7.02
CA ASP A 28 -17.59 9.97 -7.51
C ASP A 28 -18.17 11.30 -8.00
N GLU A 29 -18.68 11.32 -9.23
CA GLU A 29 -19.25 12.50 -9.91
C GLU A 29 -18.27 13.68 -10.04
N VAL A 30 -17.46 13.65 -11.10
CA VAL A 30 -16.46 14.68 -11.41
C VAL A 30 -17.06 15.96 -12.05
N TYR A 31 -18.37 15.99 -12.29
CA TYR A 31 -19.06 17.15 -12.85
C TYR A 31 -18.75 18.46 -12.08
N GLY A 32 -18.53 19.55 -12.82
CA GLY A 32 -18.20 20.87 -12.26
C GLY A 32 -16.75 21.04 -11.80
N TYR A 33 -16.01 19.94 -11.56
CA TYR A 33 -14.60 19.98 -11.17
C TYR A 33 -13.64 19.86 -12.35
N PHE A 34 -14.12 19.33 -13.48
CA PHE A 34 -13.34 19.13 -14.70
C PHE A 34 -14.10 19.52 -15.99
N PRO A 35 -14.67 20.73 -16.08
CA PRO A 35 -15.47 21.16 -17.23
C PRO A 35 -14.62 21.44 -18.47
N PRO A 36 -15.16 21.30 -19.70
CA PRO A 36 -14.42 21.51 -20.95
C PRO A 36 -14.03 22.98 -21.19
N THR A 37 -14.86 23.94 -20.76
CA THR A 37 -14.70 25.37 -21.09
C THR A 37 -14.20 26.22 -19.93
N ALA A 38 -14.49 25.83 -18.69
CA ALA A 38 -14.08 26.57 -17.49
C ALA A 38 -12.79 25.98 -16.87
N ASN A 39 -12.11 26.78 -16.05
CA ASN A 39 -10.89 26.39 -15.35
C ASN A 39 -11.03 26.55 -13.83
N PRO A 40 -11.82 25.69 -13.16
CA PRO A 40 -11.94 25.73 -11.71
C PRO A 40 -10.59 25.40 -11.04
N PRO A 41 -10.35 25.85 -9.79
CA PRO A 41 -9.08 25.62 -9.10
C PRO A 41 -8.68 24.13 -8.95
N SER A 42 -9.66 23.21 -9.01
CA SER A 42 -9.43 21.76 -8.99
C SER A 42 -8.88 21.19 -10.29
N LYS A 43 -9.05 21.86 -11.43
CA LYS A 43 -8.74 21.31 -12.76
C LYS A 43 -7.25 21.12 -12.99
N THR A 44 -6.43 22.11 -12.64
CA THR A 44 -4.97 22.03 -12.79
C THR A 44 -4.36 20.88 -11.97
N PRO A 45 -4.63 20.76 -10.65
CA PRO A 45 -4.15 19.62 -9.87
C PRO A 45 -4.60 18.26 -10.43
N MET A 46 -5.87 18.15 -10.86
CA MET A 46 -6.42 16.93 -11.44
C MET A 46 -5.68 16.54 -12.74
N LEU A 47 -5.43 17.49 -13.63
CA LEU A 47 -4.65 17.27 -14.85
C LEU A 47 -3.22 16.81 -14.54
N THR A 48 -2.58 17.39 -13.53
CA THR A 48 -1.24 16.97 -13.10
C THR A 48 -1.25 15.53 -12.61
N LEU A 49 -2.23 15.15 -11.78
CA LEU A 49 -2.39 13.77 -11.31
C LEU A 49 -2.60 12.82 -12.48
N LEU A 50 -3.55 13.09 -13.39
CA LEU A 50 -3.81 12.23 -14.55
C LEU A 50 -2.59 12.02 -15.45
N LYS A 51 -1.69 13.02 -15.55
CA LYS A 51 -0.48 12.94 -16.38
C LYS A 51 0.69 12.25 -15.69
N GLN A 52 0.88 12.46 -14.38
CA GLN A 52 2.14 12.14 -13.70
C GLN A 52 2.00 11.06 -12.62
N ALA A 53 0.81 10.90 -12.02
CA ALA A 53 0.61 10.04 -10.86
C ALA A 53 0.96 8.56 -11.10
N ARG A 54 0.80 8.08 -12.35
CA ARG A 54 1.12 6.70 -12.75
C ARG A 54 2.55 6.31 -12.39
N ALA A 55 3.54 7.20 -12.61
CA ALA A 55 4.94 6.90 -12.37
C ALA A 55 5.28 6.64 -10.89
N PHE A 56 4.40 7.09 -9.98
CA PHE A 56 4.57 6.99 -8.53
C PHE A 56 3.57 6.00 -7.91
N GLY A 57 2.87 5.21 -8.73
CA GLY A 57 1.93 4.20 -8.25
C GLY A 57 0.60 4.74 -7.74
N LEU A 58 0.20 5.96 -8.08
CA LEU A 58 -1.15 6.45 -7.76
C LEU A 58 -2.06 6.29 -9.00
N GLY A 59 -3.10 5.49 -8.85
CA GLY A 59 -4.19 5.37 -9.82
C GLY A 59 -5.28 6.42 -9.55
N VAL A 60 -5.87 6.96 -10.62
CA VAL A 60 -6.97 7.93 -10.53
C VAL A 60 -8.21 7.33 -11.18
N VAL A 61 -9.30 7.23 -10.43
CA VAL A 61 -10.60 6.72 -10.91
C VAL A 61 -11.62 7.83 -10.81
N LEU A 62 -12.18 8.22 -11.95
CA LEU A 62 -13.19 9.27 -12.05
C LEU A 62 -14.48 8.64 -12.57
N SER A 63 -15.60 8.95 -11.93
CA SER A 63 -16.94 8.63 -12.46
C SER A 63 -17.70 9.91 -12.78
N THR A 64 -18.63 9.83 -13.74
CA THR A 64 -19.58 10.89 -14.06
C THR A 64 -20.87 10.28 -14.58
N GLN A 65 -22.00 10.88 -14.23
CA GLN A 65 -23.28 10.60 -14.90
C GLN A 65 -23.48 11.50 -16.13
N ASN A 66 -22.76 12.62 -16.21
CA ASN A 66 -22.90 13.64 -17.24
C ASN A 66 -21.64 13.68 -18.13
N PRO A 67 -21.55 12.81 -19.16
CA PRO A 67 -20.39 12.73 -20.03
C PRO A 67 -20.11 14.04 -20.78
N VAL A 68 -21.15 14.75 -21.27
CA VAL A 68 -21.00 15.95 -22.13
C VAL A 68 -20.24 17.10 -21.50
N ASP A 69 -20.30 17.22 -20.17
CA ASP A 69 -19.73 18.36 -19.44
C ASP A 69 -18.33 18.07 -18.89
N LEU A 70 -17.63 17.11 -19.50
CA LEU A 70 -16.29 16.69 -19.13
C LEU A 70 -15.24 17.11 -20.17
N ASP A 71 -14.06 17.55 -19.70
CA ASP A 71 -12.93 17.84 -20.58
C ASP A 71 -12.24 16.56 -21.08
N TYR A 72 -12.75 15.98 -22.16
CA TYR A 72 -12.22 14.76 -22.76
C TYR A 72 -10.76 14.88 -23.24
N LYS A 73 -10.30 16.08 -23.61
CA LYS A 73 -8.88 16.28 -23.99
C LYS A 73 -7.97 16.11 -22.78
N GLY A 74 -8.43 16.51 -21.59
CA GLY A 74 -7.72 16.25 -20.34
C GLY A 74 -7.66 14.76 -19.97
N LEU A 75 -8.70 14.02 -20.34
CA LEU A 75 -8.85 12.59 -20.07
C LEU A 75 -8.15 11.67 -21.07
N SER A 76 -7.53 12.18 -22.13
CA SER A 76 -6.77 11.35 -23.08
C SER A 76 -5.62 10.57 -22.41
N ASN A 77 -5.17 10.99 -21.23
CA ASN A 77 -4.18 10.29 -20.41
C ASN A 77 -4.76 9.08 -19.65
N THR A 78 -6.08 8.88 -19.69
CA THR A 78 -6.77 7.77 -19.04
C THR A 78 -6.69 6.55 -19.95
N GLY A 79 -5.96 5.52 -19.50
CA GLY A 79 -5.75 4.31 -20.28
C GLY A 79 -6.92 3.33 -20.28
N THR A 80 -7.85 3.43 -19.32
CA THR A 80 -8.95 2.47 -19.15
C THR A 80 -10.27 3.20 -18.98
N TRP A 81 -11.26 2.82 -19.79
CA TRP A 81 -12.58 3.43 -19.85
C TRP A 81 -13.66 2.38 -19.60
N PHE A 82 -14.59 2.71 -18.72
CA PHE A 82 -15.80 1.93 -18.45
C PHE A 82 -17.01 2.76 -18.90
N ILE A 83 -17.64 2.37 -20.00
CA ILE A 83 -18.72 3.14 -20.60
C ILE A 83 -20.01 2.36 -20.45
N GLY A 84 -20.95 2.92 -19.69
CA GLY A 84 -22.30 2.38 -19.57
C GLY A 84 -23.19 2.81 -20.74
N ARG A 85 -24.47 2.48 -20.63
CA ARG A 85 -25.47 2.89 -21.62
C ARG A 85 -25.58 4.42 -21.71
N LEU A 86 -25.42 4.96 -22.92
CA LEU A 86 -25.61 6.37 -23.24
C LEU A 86 -27.01 6.59 -23.81
N GLN A 87 -27.73 7.61 -23.33
CA GLN A 87 -29.12 7.83 -23.74
C GLN A 87 -29.25 8.74 -24.97
N THR A 88 -28.33 9.68 -25.17
CA THR A 88 -28.43 10.65 -26.26
C THR A 88 -27.31 10.46 -27.29
N GLU A 89 -27.63 10.72 -28.56
CA GLU A 89 -26.64 10.72 -29.66
C GLU A 89 -25.49 11.71 -29.41
N ARG A 90 -25.78 12.81 -28.70
CA ARG A 90 -24.77 13.82 -28.34
C ARG A 90 -23.77 13.28 -27.32
N ASP A 91 -24.23 12.56 -26.30
CA ASP A 91 -23.34 11.93 -25.31
C ASP A 91 -22.44 10.90 -25.99
N LYS A 92 -23.03 10.10 -26.88
CA LYS A 92 -22.35 9.07 -27.66
C LYS A 92 -21.27 9.64 -28.55
N ALA A 93 -21.58 10.66 -29.34
CA ALA A 93 -20.61 11.31 -30.20
C ALA A 93 -19.44 11.88 -29.40
N ARG A 94 -19.70 12.49 -28.24
CA ARG A 94 -18.66 13.05 -27.36
C ARG A 94 -17.75 11.99 -26.74
N VAL A 95 -18.32 10.87 -26.30
CA VAL A 95 -17.55 9.74 -25.78
C VAL A 95 -16.67 9.13 -26.88
N LEU A 96 -17.23 8.93 -28.08
CA LEU A 96 -16.48 8.43 -29.24
C LEU A 96 -15.31 9.35 -29.62
N ASP A 97 -15.53 10.68 -29.63
CA ASP A 97 -14.46 11.66 -29.89
C ASP A 97 -13.34 11.59 -28.83
N GLY A 98 -13.72 11.37 -27.56
CA GLY A 98 -12.78 11.18 -26.46
C GLY A 98 -11.94 9.90 -26.60
N LEU A 99 -12.59 8.79 -26.94
CA LEU A 99 -11.92 7.49 -27.17
C LEU A 99 -10.97 7.56 -28.37
N GLU A 100 -11.39 8.19 -29.47
CA GLU A 100 -10.60 8.38 -30.67
C GLU A 100 -9.32 9.19 -30.37
N SER A 101 -9.44 10.25 -29.56
CA SER A 101 -8.28 11.03 -29.10
C SER A 101 -7.34 10.24 -28.19
N ALA A 102 -7.87 9.38 -27.32
CA ALA A 102 -7.06 8.54 -26.43
C ALA A 102 -6.30 7.47 -27.23
N SER A 103 -6.99 6.79 -28.15
CA SER A 103 -6.42 5.77 -29.04
C SER A 103 -5.38 6.33 -30.01
N GLY A 104 -5.58 7.54 -30.53
CA GLY A 104 -4.60 8.23 -31.38
C GLY A 104 -3.26 8.54 -30.68
N THR A 105 -3.26 8.62 -29.35
CA THR A 105 -2.03 8.83 -28.55
C THR A 105 -1.30 7.51 -28.26
N ALA A 106 -2.02 6.38 -28.26
CA ALA A 106 -1.51 5.05 -27.92
C ALA A 106 -1.16 4.16 -29.13
N GLY A 107 -1.52 4.57 -30.36
CA GLY A 107 -1.20 3.85 -31.59
C GLY A 107 -2.14 2.67 -31.91
N SER A 108 -3.25 2.52 -31.18
CA SER A 108 -4.26 1.47 -31.39
C SER A 108 -5.21 1.80 -32.55
N GLN A 109 -5.61 0.80 -33.33
CA GLN A 109 -6.56 0.94 -34.45
C GLN A 109 -7.99 1.17 -33.91
N PHE A 110 -8.54 2.38 -34.06
CA PHE A 110 -9.87 2.73 -33.54
C PHE A 110 -10.97 2.61 -34.62
N HIS A 111 -11.88 1.65 -34.45
CA HIS A 111 -13.01 1.42 -35.36
C HIS A 111 -14.29 2.07 -34.84
N ARG A 112 -14.50 3.35 -35.19
CA ARG A 112 -15.60 4.18 -34.68
C ARG A 112 -17.00 3.57 -34.90
N GLN A 113 -17.26 3.01 -36.08
CA GLN A 113 -18.58 2.45 -36.42
C GLN A 113 -18.92 1.21 -35.58
N GLU A 114 -17.94 0.35 -35.31
CA GLU A 114 -18.12 -0.84 -34.48
C GLU A 114 -18.37 -0.45 -33.02
N MET A 115 -17.61 0.52 -32.50
CA MET A 115 -17.83 1.09 -31.18
C MET A 115 -19.22 1.69 -31.02
N GLU A 116 -19.68 2.41 -32.03
CA GLU A 116 -21.01 3.02 -32.03
C GLU A 116 -22.13 1.97 -32.00
N ALA A 117 -21.96 0.87 -32.73
CA ALA A 117 -22.90 -0.25 -32.72
C ALA A 117 -22.96 -0.93 -31.34
N ILE A 118 -21.80 -1.20 -30.72
CA ILE A 118 -21.73 -1.80 -29.38
C ILE A 118 -22.38 -0.88 -28.34
N LEU A 119 -22.07 0.42 -28.36
CA LEU A 119 -22.64 1.40 -27.42
C LEU A 119 -24.17 1.55 -27.56
N SER A 120 -24.72 1.38 -28.77
CA SER A 120 -26.18 1.35 -28.99
C SER A 120 -26.86 0.17 -28.31
N ASP A 121 -26.20 -1.00 -28.34
CA ASP A 121 -26.78 -2.27 -27.92
C ASP A 121 -26.58 -2.55 -26.42
N LEU A 122 -25.85 -1.68 -25.71
CA LEU A 122 -25.61 -1.83 -24.27
C LEU A 122 -26.90 -1.83 -23.44
N GLY A 123 -27.17 -2.96 -22.79
CA GLY A 123 -28.23 -3.11 -21.81
C GLY A 123 -27.98 -2.38 -20.49
N SER A 124 -28.97 -2.40 -19.59
CA SER A 124 -28.79 -1.88 -18.22
C SER A 124 -27.76 -2.73 -17.46
N ARG A 125 -26.83 -2.07 -16.75
CA ARG A 125 -25.75 -2.72 -15.97
C ARG A 125 -24.73 -3.50 -16.81
N VAL A 126 -24.73 -3.27 -18.11
CA VAL A 126 -23.71 -3.74 -19.04
C VAL A 126 -22.80 -2.58 -19.37
N PHE A 127 -21.50 -2.83 -19.38
CA PHE A 127 -20.47 -1.83 -19.60
C PHE A 127 -19.54 -2.29 -20.71
N LEU A 128 -19.10 -1.31 -21.49
CA LEU A 128 -17.99 -1.46 -22.41
C LEU A 128 -16.70 -1.10 -21.68
N LEU A 129 -15.75 -2.04 -21.66
CA LEU A 129 -14.37 -1.83 -21.25
C LEU A 129 -13.53 -1.52 -22.50
N HIS A 130 -12.94 -0.33 -22.54
CA HIS A 130 -11.92 0.04 -23.51
C HIS A 130 -10.59 0.30 -22.79
N ASN A 131 -9.56 -0.45 -23.16
CA ASN A 131 -8.21 -0.30 -22.60
C ASN A 131 -7.23 -0.05 -23.74
N VAL A 132 -6.43 1.00 -23.63
CA VAL A 132 -5.42 1.37 -24.65
C VAL A 132 -4.31 0.32 -24.82
N HIS A 133 -4.20 -0.63 -23.89
CA HIS A 133 -3.22 -1.72 -23.92
C HIS A 133 -3.79 -3.06 -24.41
N GLU A 134 -5.08 -3.13 -24.72
CA GLU A 134 -5.76 -4.35 -25.20
C GLU A 134 -6.10 -4.21 -26.69
N ASP A 135 -6.12 -5.33 -27.42
CA ASP A 135 -6.34 -5.33 -28.87
C ASP A 135 -7.80 -5.06 -29.28
N ALA A 136 -8.76 -5.34 -28.39
CA ALA A 136 -10.19 -5.19 -28.66
C ALA A 136 -10.97 -4.75 -27.41
N PRO A 137 -12.06 -3.99 -27.57
CA PRO A 137 -12.94 -3.64 -26.47
C PRO A 137 -13.73 -4.87 -26.00
N VAL A 138 -13.99 -4.96 -24.69
CA VAL A 138 -14.71 -6.09 -24.07
C VAL A 138 -16.00 -5.59 -23.45
N VAL A 139 -17.11 -6.29 -23.68
CA VAL A 139 -18.37 -6.01 -23.00
C VAL A 139 -18.47 -6.91 -21.77
N PHE A 140 -18.79 -6.34 -20.61
CA PHE A 140 -18.96 -7.09 -19.38
C PHE A 140 -20.21 -6.63 -18.61
N GLN A 141 -20.71 -7.53 -17.77
CA GLN A 141 -21.81 -7.27 -16.85
C GLN A 141 -21.29 -7.14 -15.42
N THR A 142 -21.86 -6.23 -14.65
CA THR A 142 -21.50 -6.11 -13.23
C THR A 142 -22.00 -7.31 -12.43
N ARG A 143 -21.16 -7.87 -11.57
CA ARG A 143 -21.62 -8.79 -10.51
C ARG A 143 -22.52 -8.05 -9.51
N TRP A 144 -23.43 -8.76 -8.85
CA TRP A 144 -24.22 -8.19 -7.76
C TRP A 144 -23.29 -7.76 -6.62
N ALA A 145 -23.07 -6.46 -6.47
CA ALA A 145 -22.42 -5.91 -5.29
C ALA A 145 -23.45 -5.88 -4.15
N LEU A 146 -23.27 -6.71 -3.13
CA LEU A 146 -23.95 -6.59 -1.83
C LEU A 146 -23.45 -5.31 -1.14
N SER A 147 -23.91 -4.15 -1.61
CA SER A 147 -23.69 -2.88 -0.96
C SER A 147 -24.99 -2.50 -0.26
N TYR A 148 -25.04 -2.65 1.06
CA TYR A 148 -26.07 -2.04 1.88
C TYR A 148 -25.86 -0.52 1.84
N LEU A 149 -26.33 0.13 0.78
CA LEU A 149 -26.34 1.58 0.63
C LEU A 149 -27.30 2.16 1.68
N ARG A 150 -26.80 2.37 2.91
CA ARG A 150 -27.56 2.97 4.01
C ARG A 150 -27.87 4.46 3.78
N GLY A 151 -27.45 5.03 2.66
CA GLY A 151 -27.54 6.45 2.36
C GLY A 151 -26.56 7.29 3.20
N PRO A 152 -26.67 8.62 3.14
CA PRO A 152 -25.78 9.53 3.87
C PRO A 152 -25.94 9.35 5.38
N LEU A 153 -24.81 9.26 6.10
CA LEU A 153 -24.81 9.20 7.55
C LEU A 153 -25.30 10.53 8.13
N THR A 154 -26.24 10.44 9.06
CA THR A 154 -26.73 11.60 9.81
C THR A 154 -25.64 12.13 10.74
N ARG A 155 -25.75 13.41 11.13
CA ARG A 155 -24.80 14.07 12.05
C ARG A 155 -24.62 13.29 13.37
N ASN A 156 -25.69 12.70 13.88
CA ASN A 156 -25.66 11.87 15.10
C ASN A 156 -24.86 10.58 14.89
N GLN A 157 -25.02 9.91 13.74
CA GLN A 157 -24.25 8.71 13.43
C GLN A 157 -22.76 9.02 13.26
N ILE A 158 -22.41 10.17 12.68
CA ILE A 158 -21.02 10.63 12.60
C ILE A 158 -20.47 10.92 14.00
N GLN A 159 -21.25 11.54 14.87
CA GLN A 159 -20.85 11.79 16.27
C GLN A 159 -20.55 10.48 17.00
N THR A 160 -21.44 9.50 16.93
CA THR A 160 -21.23 8.17 17.55
C THR A 160 -19.98 7.48 17.02
N LEU A 161 -19.70 7.58 15.71
CA LEU A 161 -18.49 7.00 15.10
C LEU A 161 -17.20 7.73 15.49
N MET A 162 -17.28 9.03 15.79
CA MET A 162 -16.13 9.86 16.15
C MET A 162 -15.85 9.91 17.64
N GLU A 163 -16.79 9.44 18.47
CA GLU A 163 -16.72 9.44 19.93
C GLU A 163 -15.47 8.74 20.50
N PRO A 164 -15.07 7.54 20.03
CA PRO A 164 -13.86 6.87 20.52
C PRO A 164 -12.58 7.64 20.15
N ARG A 165 -12.56 8.29 18.97
CA ARG A 165 -11.41 9.07 18.50
C ARG A 165 -11.24 10.38 19.25
N LYS A 166 -12.34 10.98 19.70
CA LYS A 166 -12.31 12.19 20.53
C LYS A 166 -11.89 11.89 21.97
N GLN A 167 -12.34 10.76 22.54
CA GLN A 167 -11.92 10.35 23.87
C GLN A 167 -10.40 10.11 23.94
N ALA A 168 -9.84 9.43 22.94
CA ALA A 168 -8.38 9.26 22.82
C ALA A 168 -7.59 10.57 22.67
N ALA A 169 -8.21 11.65 22.19
CA ALA A 169 -7.60 12.96 22.05
C ALA A 169 -7.75 13.85 23.31
N VAL A 170 -8.63 13.50 24.23
CA VAL A 170 -8.85 14.22 25.50
C VAL A 170 -7.99 13.62 26.61
N GLU A 171 -7.70 12.32 26.56
CA GLU A 171 -6.78 11.65 27.49
C GLU A 171 -5.31 12.11 27.35
N SER A 172 -4.94 12.80 26.26
CA SER A 172 -3.59 13.30 26.02
C SER A 172 -3.32 14.73 26.53
N THR A 173 -4.23 15.33 27.32
CA THR A 173 -4.03 16.68 27.89
C THR A 173 -4.03 16.64 29.43
N PRO A 174 -2.94 16.99 30.13
CA PRO A 174 -2.95 17.00 31.60
C PRO A 174 -3.81 18.15 32.14
N PHE A 175 -4.76 17.78 33.01
CA PHE A 175 -5.69 18.65 33.72
C PHE A 175 -4.97 19.48 34.80
N LYS A 176 -5.11 20.81 34.79
CA LYS A 176 -4.81 21.68 35.93
C LYS A 176 -5.87 21.49 37.02
N SER A 177 -5.44 21.19 38.25
CA SER A 177 -6.29 21.31 39.44
C SER A 177 -5.75 22.45 40.31
N GLU A 178 -6.58 23.46 40.54
CA GLU A 178 -6.39 24.50 41.54
C GLU A 178 -6.65 23.90 42.92
N THR A 179 -5.71 24.04 43.86
CA THR A 179 -6.01 24.03 45.29
C THR A 179 -5.00 24.88 46.07
N ASP A 180 -5.55 25.66 46.98
CA ASP A 180 -4.99 26.70 47.84
C ASP A 180 -3.69 26.39 48.62
N LEU A 181 -2.84 27.42 48.65
CA LEU A 181 -2.05 27.95 49.77
C LEU A 181 -1.64 27.00 50.91
N THR A 182 -0.35 26.66 50.96
CA THR A 182 0.52 26.86 52.16
C THR A 182 2.00 26.60 51.84
N THR A 183 2.84 27.61 52.09
CA THR A 183 4.31 27.61 51.94
C THR A 183 5.01 26.69 52.94
N PRO A 184 6.07 25.99 52.52
CA PRO A 184 7.33 26.11 53.27
C PRO A 184 8.55 26.35 52.35
N ALA A 185 9.36 27.34 52.72
CA ALA A 185 10.64 27.66 52.12
C ALA A 185 11.68 26.58 52.47
N GLY A 186 12.38 26.05 51.45
CA GLY A 186 13.58 25.23 51.57
C GLY A 186 14.86 26.00 51.19
N PRO A 187 16.03 25.60 51.70
CA PRO A 187 17.22 26.44 51.79
C PRO A 187 17.88 26.71 50.44
N ASP A 188 18.22 27.98 50.21
CA ASP A 188 18.99 28.48 49.08
C ASP A 188 20.49 28.25 49.29
N VAL A 189 21.15 27.59 48.34
CA VAL A 189 22.61 27.60 48.21
C VAL A 189 22.96 28.42 46.97
N SER A 190 23.46 29.63 47.20
CA SER A 190 23.71 30.67 46.19
C SER A 190 25.09 30.58 45.51
N GLN A 191 25.83 29.48 45.69
CA GLN A 191 27.08 29.21 44.98
C GLN A 191 27.12 27.76 44.51
N PRO A 192 27.53 27.49 43.25
CA PRO A 192 27.65 26.13 42.75
C PRO A 192 28.66 25.36 43.61
N PRO A 193 28.33 24.16 44.11
CA PRO A 193 29.30 23.32 44.78
C PRO A 193 30.49 23.03 43.84
N LEU A 194 31.71 23.01 44.40
CA LEU A 194 32.95 22.98 43.62
C LEU A 194 33.13 21.61 42.94
N ILE A 195 32.97 21.56 41.61
CA ILE A 195 33.30 20.39 40.80
C ILE A 195 34.78 20.45 40.42
N PRO A 196 35.59 19.40 40.68
CA PRO A 196 37.01 19.37 40.31
C PRO A 196 37.24 19.63 38.81
N PRO A 197 38.27 20.40 38.43
CA PRO A 197 38.53 20.79 37.04
C PRO A 197 38.89 19.61 36.12
N GLU A 198 39.29 18.46 36.69
CA GLU A 198 39.54 17.23 35.94
C GLU A 198 38.24 16.58 35.42
N ILE A 199 37.09 16.95 35.99
CA ILE A 199 35.78 16.45 35.57
C ILE A 199 35.23 17.42 34.52
N LYS A 200 35.02 16.92 33.31
CA LYS A 200 34.36 17.68 32.26
C LYS A 200 32.92 18.01 32.68
N GLN A 201 32.56 19.28 32.56
CA GLN A 201 31.23 19.79 32.92
C GLN A 201 30.47 20.24 31.67
N ARG A 202 29.16 19.98 31.67
CA ARG A 202 28.21 20.42 30.65
C ARG A 202 27.10 21.18 31.32
N ILE A 203 26.91 22.44 30.94
CA ILE A 203 25.81 23.26 31.45
C ILE A 203 24.74 23.27 30.37
N PHE A 204 23.62 22.60 30.60
CA PHE A 204 22.56 22.54 29.60
C PHE A 204 21.90 23.91 29.47
N THR A 205 21.71 24.34 28.22
CA THR A 205 20.97 25.56 27.91
C THR A 205 19.48 25.36 28.22
N ALA A 206 18.85 26.38 28.81
CA ALA A 206 17.40 26.36 29.02
C ALA A 206 16.68 26.52 27.67
N ALA A 207 15.98 25.47 27.23
CA ALA A 207 15.19 25.43 26.00
C ALA A 207 13.89 26.24 26.07
N THR A 208 13.50 26.71 27.26
CA THR A 208 12.28 27.52 27.47
C THR A 208 12.58 28.67 28.41
N ILE A 209 11.90 29.79 28.20
CA ILE A 209 11.98 30.95 29.09
C ILE A 209 11.44 30.55 30.46
N VAL A 210 12.16 30.92 31.53
CA VAL A 210 11.72 30.69 32.91
C VAL A 210 10.38 31.41 33.12
N PRO A 211 9.31 30.70 33.50
CA PRO A 211 8.00 31.32 33.71
C PRO A 211 8.04 32.40 34.80
N THR A 212 7.22 33.44 34.64
CA THR A 212 7.13 34.54 35.61
C THR A 212 6.71 34.02 36.99
N GLY A 213 7.48 34.35 38.03
CA GLY A 213 7.25 33.86 39.40
C GLY A 213 7.99 32.55 39.73
N CYS A 214 8.65 31.94 38.75
CA CYS A 214 9.56 30.81 38.97
C CYS A 214 11.02 31.29 38.99
N ARG A 215 11.87 30.53 39.66
CA ARG A 215 13.33 30.72 39.66
C ARG A 215 14.02 29.61 38.87
N LEU A 216 15.18 29.92 38.29
CA LEU A 216 16.04 28.96 37.62
C LEU A 216 16.89 28.22 38.67
N VAL A 217 16.86 26.90 38.64
CA VAL A 217 17.67 26.03 39.51
C VAL A 217 18.40 25.01 38.66
N TYR A 218 19.72 24.97 38.75
CA TYR A 218 20.53 23.91 38.15
C TYR A 218 20.58 22.69 39.07
N ARG A 219 20.24 21.52 38.52
CA ARG A 219 20.31 20.21 39.20
C ARG A 219 21.46 19.39 38.64
N PRO A 220 22.15 18.59 39.47
CA PRO A 220 23.20 17.71 38.99
C PRO A 220 22.65 16.56 38.16
N GLY A 221 23.48 16.13 37.21
CA GLY A 221 23.22 14.96 36.39
C GLY A 221 24.52 14.38 35.83
N LEU A 222 24.37 13.27 35.13
CA LEU A 222 25.44 12.61 34.39
C LEU A 222 24.98 12.41 32.95
N ILE A 223 25.81 12.79 31.99
CA ILE A 223 25.56 12.53 30.58
C ILE A 223 26.61 11.58 30.00
N GLY A 224 26.15 10.58 29.25
CA GLY A 224 26.97 9.68 28.46
C GLY A 224 26.68 9.84 26.97
N LEU A 225 27.70 10.17 26.19
CA LEU A 225 27.64 10.28 24.73
C LEU A 225 28.44 9.16 24.11
N ALA A 226 27.81 8.42 23.21
CA ALA A 226 28.43 7.29 22.54
C ALA A 226 28.05 7.24 21.06
N LYS A 227 28.85 6.50 20.31
CA LYS A 227 28.62 6.21 18.90
C LYS A 227 28.73 4.70 18.69
N LEU A 228 27.67 4.13 18.12
CA LEU A 228 27.49 2.69 17.93
C LEU A 228 27.54 2.37 16.45
N ARG A 229 28.32 1.36 16.06
CA ARG A 229 28.22 0.77 14.71
C ARG A 229 27.47 -0.56 14.75
N TYR A 230 26.47 -0.68 13.90
CA TYR A 230 25.79 -1.94 13.61
C TYR A 230 26.25 -2.40 12.25
N ALA A 231 26.84 -3.59 12.18
CA ALA A 231 27.37 -4.15 10.94
C ALA A 231 27.08 -5.66 10.88
N ASP A 232 26.08 -6.02 10.07
CA ASP A 232 25.66 -7.39 9.82
C ASP A 232 25.48 -7.66 8.32
N ALA A 233 26.21 -8.64 7.79
CA ALA A 233 26.23 -8.94 6.37
C ALA A 233 24.94 -9.63 5.89
N LYS A 234 24.21 -10.33 6.78
CA LYS A 234 22.98 -11.04 6.41
C LYS A 234 21.83 -10.07 6.14
N SER A 235 21.63 -9.13 7.05
CA SER A 235 20.68 -8.02 6.91
C SER A 235 21.18 -6.88 6.02
N LYS A 236 22.46 -6.91 5.61
CA LYS A 236 23.13 -5.85 4.83
C LYS A 236 23.14 -4.48 5.54
N VAL A 237 23.05 -4.48 6.87
CA VAL A 237 23.15 -3.28 7.68
C VAL A 237 24.61 -2.95 7.92
N ASP A 238 25.01 -1.71 7.63
CA ASP A 238 26.26 -1.09 8.07
C ASP A 238 25.98 0.40 8.36
N ILE A 239 25.61 0.70 9.60
CA ILE A 239 25.21 2.04 10.02
C ILE A 239 25.91 2.46 11.31
N TRP A 240 26.03 3.76 11.49
CA TRP A 240 26.46 4.39 12.73
C TRP A 240 25.29 5.14 13.35
N GLN A 241 25.06 4.97 14.66
CA GLN A 241 24.08 5.71 15.43
C GLN A 241 24.77 6.41 16.60
N ASP A 242 24.49 7.70 16.76
CA ASP A 242 24.89 8.46 17.93
C ASP A 242 23.84 8.24 19.04
N VAL A 243 24.29 8.11 20.28
CA VAL A 243 23.44 7.83 21.45
C VAL A 243 23.82 8.77 22.58
N ALA A 244 22.82 9.37 23.20
CA ALA A 244 22.97 10.18 24.40
C ALA A 244 22.07 9.64 25.52
N LEU A 245 22.65 9.41 26.70
CA LEU A 245 21.97 8.98 27.91
C LEU A 245 22.16 10.05 28.98
N LEU A 246 21.08 10.50 29.59
CA LEU A 246 21.07 11.51 30.62
C LEU A 246 20.45 10.95 31.91
N LEU A 247 21.24 10.97 32.98
CA LEU A 247 20.77 10.70 34.32
C LEU A 247 20.55 12.03 35.05
N THR A 248 19.32 12.26 35.51
CA THR A 248 19.00 13.31 36.49
C THR A 248 19.21 12.76 37.90
N VAL A 249 20.00 13.44 38.72
CA VAL A 249 20.26 12.98 40.09
C VAL A 249 19.43 13.82 41.06
N THR A 250 18.56 13.15 41.82
CA THR A 250 17.79 13.75 42.92
C THR A 250 18.17 13.05 44.21
N GLY A 251 18.94 13.72 45.06
CA GLY A 251 19.57 13.10 46.22
C GLY A 251 20.82 12.32 45.84
N SER A 252 20.79 10.99 45.93
CA SER A 252 21.96 10.12 45.71
C SER A 252 22.03 9.53 44.30
N VAL A 253 23.25 9.28 43.82
CA VAL A 253 23.47 8.54 42.56
C VAL A 253 22.98 7.10 42.70
N PRO A 254 22.15 6.57 41.78
CA PRO A 254 21.70 5.18 41.80
C PRO A 254 22.87 4.21 41.57
N GLU A 255 22.73 2.98 42.08
CA GLU A 255 23.73 1.92 41.90
C GLU A 255 23.94 1.58 40.42
N SER A 256 22.83 1.46 39.67
CA SER A 256 22.83 1.15 38.24
C SER A 256 22.57 2.41 37.41
N VAL A 257 23.62 3.22 37.25
CA VAL A 257 23.58 4.56 36.64
C VAL A 257 22.90 4.57 35.27
N TRP A 258 23.27 3.64 34.39
CA TRP A 258 22.82 3.65 32.98
C TRP A 258 21.45 3.02 32.77
N GLU A 259 21.02 2.14 33.67
CA GLU A 259 19.64 1.62 33.68
C GLU A 259 18.64 2.69 34.15
N ALA A 260 19.07 3.57 35.07
CA ALA A 260 18.27 4.71 35.53
C ALA A 260 18.32 5.94 34.60
N ALA A 261 19.23 5.94 33.62
CA ALA A 261 19.39 7.05 32.68
C ALA A 261 18.32 7.03 31.59
N THR A 262 17.90 8.22 31.14
CA THR A 262 16.93 8.40 30.06
C THR A 262 17.67 8.64 28.74
N LEU A 263 17.21 8.02 27.66
CA LEU A 263 17.69 8.31 26.32
C LEU A 263 17.19 9.69 25.87
N ILE A 264 18.10 10.50 25.32
CA ILE A 264 17.77 11.79 24.74
C ILE A 264 18.30 11.88 23.30
N PRO A 265 17.60 12.60 22.41
CA PRO A 265 18.07 12.81 21.04
C PRO A 265 19.45 13.49 21.05
N PRO A 266 20.46 12.95 20.36
CA PRO A 266 21.79 13.57 20.29
C PRO A 266 21.78 14.99 19.73
N GLY A 267 20.77 15.33 18.91
CA GLY A 267 20.56 16.67 18.36
C GLY A 267 20.03 17.72 19.36
N ASN A 268 19.58 17.31 20.54
CA ASN A 268 18.99 18.19 21.57
C ASN A 268 20.00 18.59 22.67
N LEU A 269 21.29 18.61 22.33
CA LEU A 269 22.38 18.85 23.28
C LEU A 269 23.01 20.23 23.06
N ASP A 270 22.39 21.26 23.62
CA ASP A 270 22.94 22.61 23.66
C ASP A 270 23.57 22.90 25.04
N TYR A 271 24.78 23.46 25.02
CA TYR A 271 25.53 23.76 26.23
C TYR A 271 25.95 25.22 26.30
N ASP A 272 25.74 25.84 27.46
CA ASP A 272 26.27 27.15 27.79
C ASP A 272 27.72 27.04 28.30
N ALA A 273 28.49 28.11 28.12
CA ALA A 273 29.87 28.17 28.61
C ALA A 273 29.95 28.38 30.13
N GLU A 274 29.01 29.15 30.67
CA GLU A 274 28.90 29.47 32.10
C GLU A 274 27.42 29.41 32.52
N PRO A 275 27.10 29.04 33.77
CA PRO A 275 25.73 29.04 34.26
C PRO A 275 25.18 30.47 34.37
N ASP A 276 23.85 30.61 34.33
CA ASP A 276 23.23 31.90 34.62
C ASP A 276 23.58 32.41 36.02
N SER A 277 24.07 33.64 36.10
CA SER A 277 24.48 34.32 37.32
C SER A 277 23.40 34.44 38.41
N GLN A 278 22.11 34.37 38.02
CA GLN A 278 20.97 34.44 38.93
C GLN A 278 20.37 33.06 39.27
N ALA A 279 20.95 31.98 38.75
CA ALA A 279 20.47 30.63 39.04
C ALA A 279 20.89 30.15 40.44
N ALA A 280 20.01 29.38 41.09
CA ALA A 280 20.36 28.61 42.27
C ALA A 280 20.88 27.21 41.87
N PHE A 281 21.57 26.53 42.78
CA PHE A 281 22.11 25.19 42.55
C PHE A 281 21.59 24.21 43.59
N SER A 282 21.26 22.99 43.14
CA SER A 282 20.93 21.88 44.05
C SER A 282 22.19 21.21 44.59
N GLU A 283 22.05 20.51 45.72
CA GLU A 283 23.14 19.73 46.31
C GLU A 283 23.65 18.64 45.34
N VAL A 284 24.95 18.36 45.41
CA VAL A 284 25.64 17.39 44.56
C VAL A 284 26.12 16.23 45.41
N ASP A 285 25.76 15.01 45.00
CA ASP A 285 26.30 13.80 45.62
C ASP A 285 27.82 13.75 45.45
N SER A 286 28.52 13.42 46.54
CA SER A 286 29.96 13.18 46.59
C SER A 286 30.50 12.20 45.54
N LEU A 287 29.68 11.29 45.01
CA LEU A 287 30.07 10.38 43.93
C LEU A 287 30.32 11.11 42.61
N LEU A 288 29.52 12.14 42.30
CA LEU A 288 29.67 12.95 41.09
C LEU A 288 30.92 13.84 41.13
N THR A 289 31.46 14.13 42.31
CA THR A 289 32.70 14.92 42.46
C THR A 289 33.97 14.07 42.45
N LYS A 290 33.88 12.74 42.31
CA LYS A 290 35.05 11.84 42.30
C LYS A 290 35.49 11.54 40.87
N SER A 291 36.51 12.24 40.37
CA SER A 291 37.03 12.04 39.00
C SER A 291 37.43 10.59 38.68
N LYS A 292 37.90 9.82 39.67
CA LYS A 292 38.24 8.40 39.52
C LYS A 292 37.04 7.50 39.18
N GLN A 293 35.81 7.96 39.40
CA GLN A 293 34.59 7.20 39.14
C GLN A 293 34.19 7.23 37.65
N TYR A 294 34.48 8.32 36.94
CA TYR A 294 34.08 8.52 35.54
C TYR A 294 34.60 7.44 34.58
N PRO A 295 35.86 6.98 34.68
CA PRO A 295 36.33 5.85 33.87
C PRO A 295 35.62 4.52 34.17
N SER A 296 35.04 4.33 35.37
CA SER A 296 34.19 3.16 35.67
C SER A 296 32.87 3.28 34.94
N TRP A 297 32.20 4.43 35.08
CA TRP A 297 30.94 4.70 34.39
C TRP A 297 31.07 4.62 32.86
N GLU A 298 32.20 5.04 32.28
CA GLU A 298 32.48 4.88 30.85
C GLU A 298 32.51 3.40 30.42
N LYS A 299 33.14 2.51 31.21
CA LYS A 299 33.18 1.06 30.94
C LYS A 299 31.82 0.41 31.13
N GLU A 300 31.09 0.82 32.17
CA GLU A 300 29.72 0.37 32.43
C GLU A 300 28.80 0.81 31.29
N LEU A 301 28.92 2.04 30.78
CA LEU A 301 28.15 2.54 29.64
C LEU A 301 28.38 1.70 28.40
N LYS A 302 29.65 1.39 28.10
CA LYS A 302 30.00 0.51 26.98
C LYS A 302 29.38 -0.88 27.10
N THR A 303 29.31 -1.41 28.33
CA THR A 303 28.70 -2.72 28.59
C THR A 303 27.18 -2.66 28.44
N TYR A 304 26.55 -1.65 29.03
CA TYR A 304 25.12 -1.37 28.96
C TYR A 304 24.65 -1.21 27.50
N LEU A 305 25.31 -0.34 26.72
CA LEU A 305 24.97 -0.12 25.32
C LEU A 305 25.11 -1.39 24.46
N TYR A 306 26.07 -2.28 24.77
CA TYR A 306 26.20 -3.54 24.05
C TYR A 306 25.07 -4.54 24.36
N GLN A 307 24.56 -4.52 25.60
CA GLN A 307 23.54 -5.45 26.07
C GLN A 307 22.12 -4.96 25.74
N GLU A 308 21.82 -3.70 26.04
CA GLU A 308 20.47 -3.14 26.05
C GLU A 308 20.12 -2.33 24.80
N ARG A 309 21.08 -2.13 23.87
CA ARG A 309 20.84 -1.40 22.61
C ARG A 309 21.14 -2.24 21.36
N PRO A 310 20.45 -3.37 21.13
CA PRO A 310 20.43 -3.97 19.81
C PRO A 310 19.59 -3.12 18.84
N LEU A 311 20.01 -3.06 17.57
CA LEU A 311 19.17 -2.60 16.48
C LEU A 311 18.17 -3.71 16.16
N ASN A 312 16.89 -3.46 16.43
CA ASN A 312 15.83 -4.43 16.20
C ASN A 312 15.36 -4.34 14.74
N LEU A 313 15.64 -5.38 13.97
CA LEU A 313 15.11 -5.55 12.63
C LEU A 313 13.99 -6.59 12.64
N TRP A 314 13.23 -6.64 11.55
CA TRP A 314 12.26 -7.71 11.28
C TRP A 314 12.78 -8.60 10.17
N PHE A 315 12.44 -9.88 10.21
CA PHE A 315 12.85 -10.86 9.21
C PHE A 315 11.66 -11.70 8.77
N SER A 316 11.55 -11.93 7.45
CA SER A 316 10.60 -12.86 6.84
C SER A 316 11.37 -13.98 6.15
N ALA A 317 11.12 -15.23 6.51
CA ALA A 317 11.83 -16.40 5.96
C ALA A 317 11.57 -16.59 4.47
N ASP A 318 10.35 -16.28 4.03
CA ASP A 318 9.92 -16.22 2.63
C ASP A 318 9.37 -14.81 2.39
N PRO A 319 9.97 -13.97 1.54
CA PRO A 319 11.00 -14.23 0.53
C PRO A 319 12.46 -14.07 1.02
N LYS A 320 12.75 -14.28 2.30
CA LYS A 320 14.08 -14.08 2.93
C LYS A 320 14.53 -12.61 2.89
N LEU A 321 13.71 -11.75 3.49
CA LEU A 321 13.92 -10.30 3.53
C LEU A 321 14.08 -9.79 4.97
N TYR A 322 14.93 -8.79 5.15
CA TYR A 322 15.11 -8.05 6.41
C TYR A 322 14.49 -6.66 6.30
N SER A 323 13.99 -6.13 7.42
CA SER A 323 13.54 -4.75 7.50
C SER A 323 14.70 -3.77 7.34
N ASP A 324 14.37 -2.54 6.97
CA ASP A 324 15.33 -1.44 7.03
C ASP A 324 15.53 -1.03 8.51
N PRO A 325 16.66 -0.36 8.85
CA PRO A 325 16.86 0.19 10.18
C PRO A 325 15.72 1.12 10.59
N ASP A 326 15.28 1.02 11.85
CA ASP A 326 14.20 1.82 12.44
C ASP A 326 12.82 1.68 11.72
N GLU A 327 12.67 0.71 10.81
CA GLU A 327 11.40 0.39 10.15
C GLU A 327 10.42 -0.26 11.14
N LYS A 328 9.24 0.35 11.27
CA LYS A 328 8.15 -0.22 12.09
C LYS A 328 7.61 -1.51 11.45
N GLU A 329 7.20 -2.46 12.28
CA GLU A 329 6.69 -3.76 11.83
C GLU A 329 5.57 -3.64 10.78
N ALA A 330 4.63 -2.71 10.97
CA ALA A 330 3.53 -2.48 10.04
C ALA A 330 3.99 -2.00 8.65
N ALA A 331 5.05 -1.19 8.60
CA ALA A 331 5.64 -0.73 7.34
C ALA A 331 6.35 -1.88 6.63
N PHE A 332 7.10 -2.70 7.38
CA PHE A 332 7.75 -3.90 6.85
C PHE A 332 6.74 -4.92 6.29
N ARG A 333 5.64 -5.19 7.02
CA ARG A 333 4.52 -6.02 6.54
C ARG A 333 3.93 -5.50 5.23
N ALA A 334 3.74 -4.19 5.11
CA ALA A 334 3.21 -3.59 3.89
C ALA A 334 4.18 -3.76 2.70
N ARG A 335 5.48 -3.57 2.95
CA ARG A 335 6.55 -3.77 1.95
C ARG A 335 6.63 -5.22 1.48
N LEU A 336 6.59 -6.19 2.40
CA LEU A 336 6.53 -7.62 2.07
C LEU A 336 5.31 -7.96 1.20
N LYS A 337 4.12 -7.49 1.60
CA LYS A 337 2.89 -7.72 0.84
C LYS A 337 2.99 -7.17 -0.59
N GLN A 338 3.61 -6.01 -0.77
CA GLN A 338 3.81 -5.44 -2.09
C GLN A 338 4.76 -6.32 -2.93
N LEU A 339 5.90 -6.72 -2.38
CA LEU A 339 6.85 -7.58 -3.07
C LEU A 339 6.24 -8.92 -3.49
N MET A 340 5.45 -9.56 -2.62
CA MET A 340 4.78 -10.81 -2.97
C MET A 340 3.69 -10.63 -4.04
N ARG A 341 3.04 -9.47 -4.09
CA ARG A 341 2.11 -9.15 -5.19
C ARG A 341 2.84 -9.00 -6.52
N GLU A 342 3.97 -8.29 -6.52
CA GLU A 342 4.80 -8.10 -7.72
C GLU A 342 5.32 -9.44 -8.26
N GLU A 343 5.80 -10.33 -7.39
CA GLU A 343 6.23 -11.67 -7.79
C GLU A 343 5.06 -12.51 -8.32
N ARG A 344 3.88 -12.43 -7.69
CA ARG A 344 2.67 -13.11 -8.19
C ARG A 344 2.28 -12.61 -9.58
N ASP A 345 2.24 -11.30 -9.79
CA ASP A 345 1.87 -10.71 -11.07
C ASP A 345 2.83 -11.17 -12.18
N LEU A 346 4.12 -11.26 -11.86
CA LEU A 346 5.16 -11.77 -12.76
C LEU A 346 5.00 -13.27 -13.06
N GLN A 347 4.55 -14.07 -12.08
CA GLN A 347 4.19 -15.48 -12.30
C GLN A 347 2.95 -15.64 -13.18
N ILE A 348 1.92 -14.81 -12.97
CA ILE A 348 0.72 -14.77 -13.82
C ILE A 348 1.08 -14.38 -15.26
N GLU A 349 1.97 -13.42 -15.47
CA GLU A 349 2.42 -13.03 -16.81
C GLU A 349 3.23 -14.15 -17.51
N LYS A 350 4.10 -14.84 -16.78
CA LYS A 350 4.78 -16.06 -17.27
C LYS A 350 3.77 -17.16 -17.63
N LEU A 351 2.72 -17.31 -16.83
CA LEU A 351 1.64 -18.26 -17.10
C LEU A 351 0.89 -17.90 -18.38
N ARG A 352 0.47 -16.63 -18.51
CA ARG A 352 -0.20 -16.09 -19.70
C ARG A 352 0.62 -16.33 -20.97
N SER A 353 1.92 -16.03 -20.94
CA SER A 353 2.80 -16.23 -22.10
C SER A 353 2.98 -17.72 -22.46
N LYS A 354 3.10 -18.61 -21.46
CA LYS A 354 3.12 -20.07 -21.65
C LYS A 354 1.85 -20.56 -22.34
N TYR A 355 0.68 -20.13 -21.87
CA TYR A 355 -0.62 -20.58 -22.39
C TYR A 355 -1.03 -19.93 -23.72
N ALA A 356 -0.61 -18.69 -23.99
CA ALA A 356 -0.88 -18.01 -25.26
C ALA A 356 -0.45 -18.85 -26.47
N SER A 357 0.77 -19.40 -26.45
CA SER A 357 1.27 -20.27 -27.52
C SER A 357 0.45 -21.56 -27.72
N LYS A 358 -0.07 -22.14 -26.63
CA LYS A 358 -0.93 -23.33 -26.66
C LYS A 358 -2.30 -22.99 -27.25
N PHE A 359 -2.90 -21.87 -26.83
CA PHE A 359 -4.18 -21.39 -27.36
C PHE A 359 -4.10 -21.08 -28.85
N ASP A 360 -3.04 -20.43 -29.31
CA ASP A 360 -2.85 -20.14 -30.74
C ASP A 360 -2.78 -21.42 -31.58
N THR A 361 -2.09 -22.44 -31.06
CA THR A 361 -2.01 -23.74 -31.71
C THR A 361 -3.38 -24.40 -31.84
N ILE A 362 -4.20 -24.38 -30.79
CA ILE A 362 -5.55 -24.98 -30.83
C ILE A 362 -6.49 -24.14 -31.69
N LYS A 363 -6.47 -22.80 -31.60
CA LYS A 363 -7.27 -21.90 -32.46
C LYS A 363 -6.98 -22.13 -33.95
N ASN A 364 -5.71 -22.31 -34.32
CA ASN A 364 -5.33 -22.64 -35.69
C ASN A 364 -5.87 -24.01 -36.14
N ARG A 365 -5.91 -25.01 -35.24
CA ARG A 365 -6.52 -26.33 -35.52
C ARG A 365 -8.04 -26.26 -35.65
N ILE A 366 -8.71 -25.48 -34.81
CA ILE A 366 -10.15 -25.21 -34.89
C ILE A 366 -10.47 -24.58 -36.25
N ARG A 367 -9.79 -23.49 -36.61
CA ARG A 367 -9.97 -22.85 -37.92
C ARG A 367 -9.77 -23.81 -39.08
N THR A 368 -8.75 -24.67 -39.02
CA THR A 368 -8.51 -25.69 -40.07
C THR A 368 -9.64 -26.73 -40.13
N ALA A 369 -10.20 -27.10 -38.98
CA ALA A 369 -11.33 -28.03 -38.90
C ALA A 369 -12.64 -27.39 -39.37
N GLU A 370 -12.90 -26.12 -39.03
CA GLU A 370 -14.01 -25.31 -39.55
C GLU A 370 -13.93 -25.19 -41.07
N ASP A 371 -12.76 -24.83 -41.62
CA ASP A 371 -12.52 -24.76 -43.07
C ASP A 371 -12.75 -26.10 -43.77
N ARG A 372 -12.50 -27.22 -43.07
CA ARG A 372 -12.78 -28.56 -43.60
C ARG A 372 -14.28 -28.85 -43.60
N VAL A 373 -14.97 -28.59 -42.50
CA VAL A 373 -16.43 -28.73 -42.41
C VAL A 373 -17.10 -27.87 -43.47
N ALA A 374 -16.71 -26.59 -43.61
CA ALA A 374 -17.27 -25.69 -44.62
C ALA A 374 -17.05 -26.19 -46.06
N ARG A 375 -15.87 -26.74 -46.38
CA ARG A 375 -15.61 -27.35 -47.70
C ARG A 375 -16.45 -28.60 -47.92
N GLU A 376 -16.54 -29.46 -46.92
CA GLU A 376 -17.36 -30.68 -46.95
C GLU A 376 -18.86 -30.38 -46.86
N GLU A 377 -19.31 -29.18 -46.48
CA GLU A 377 -20.71 -28.77 -46.62
C GLU A 377 -20.96 -28.14 -48.00
N ALA A 378 -20.02 -27.32 -48.49
CA ALA A 378 -20.11 -26.64 -49.78
C ALA A 378 -20.07 -27.61 -50.98
N GLN A 379 -19.23 -28.66 -50.95
CA GLN A 379 -19.16 -29.69 -52.00
C GLN A 379 -20.48 -30.47 -52.17
N TYR A 380 -21.35 -30.43 -51.17
CA TYR A 380 -22.65 -31.11 -51.17
C TYR A 380 -23.83 -30.13 -51.33
N SER A 381 -23.56 -28.83 -51.31
CA SER A 381 -24.57 -27.78 -51.52
C SER A 381 -25.08 -27.69 -52.97
N ASP A 382 -24.45 -28.37 -53.93
CA ASP A 382 -24.90 -28.41 -55.33
C ASP A 382 -26.17 -29.26 -55.55
N LYS A 383 -26.66 -29.96 -54.51
CA LYS A 383 -27.99 -30.60 -54.48
C LYS A 383 -28.59 -30.59 -53.08
N LYS A 384 -29.11 -29.43 -52.64
CA LYS A 384 -30.41 -29.26 -51.91
C LYS A 384 -30.49 -27.90 -51.22
N LEU A 385 -31.12 -26.93 -51.88
CA LEU A 385 -31.67 -25.72 -51.27
C LEU A 385 -33.04 -25.97 -50.60
N SER A 386 -33.17 -27.00 -49.76
CA SER A 386 -34.37 -27.18 -48.93
C SER A 386 -34.16 -28.07 -47.70
N THR A 387 -33.29 -27.64 -46.79
CA THR A 387 -33.49 -27.94 -45.36
C THR A 387 -32.93 -26.78 -44.57
N PHE A 388 -33.77 -25.78 -44.40
CA PHE A 388 -33.51 -24.59 -43.63
C PHE A 388 -33.53 -24.94 -42.13
N LEU A 389 -32.45 -24.54 -41.44
CA LEU A 389 -32.32 -24.26 -40.02
C LEU A 389 -33.09 -25.13 -39.01
N SER A 390 -32.35 -25.96 -38.28
CA SER A 390 -32.34 -25.91 -36.80
C SER A 390 -31.15 -26.69 -36.24
N ILE A 391 -30.66 -26.26 -35.07
CA ILE A 391 -29.43 -26.69 -34.36
C ILE A 391 -28.29 -25.67 -34.56
N GLY A 392 -28.50 -24.53 -33.93
CA GLY A 392 -27.55 -23.43 -33.80
C GLY A 392 -28.11 -22.50 -32.74
N THR A 393 -28.17 -22.99 -31.50
CA THR A 393 -28.34 -22.25 -30.22
C THR A 393 -28.83 -23.20 -29.12
N THR A 394 -27.94 -24.01 -28.56
CA THR A 394 -28.05 -24.42 -27.15
C THR A 394 -26.69 -24.83 -26.62
N ILE A 395 -25.91 -23.84 -26.18
CA ILE A 395 -24.98 -24.05 -25.06
C ILE A 395 -25.40 -23.03 -24.00
N PHE A 396 -26.48 -23.35 -23.31
CA PHE A 396 -26.66 -23.00 -21.91
C PHE A 396 -27.51 -24.10 -21.27
N GLY A 397 -26.90 -24.81 -20.32
CA GLY A 397 -27.61 -25.69 -19.38
C GLY A 397 -27.62 -27.16 -19.74
N ALA A 398 -26.65 -27.93 -19.22
CA ALA A 398 -26.91 -29.15 -18.45
C ALA A 398 -25.58 -29.85 -18.09
N ILE A 399 -25.03 -29.52 -16.91
CA ILE A 399 -24.39 -30.54 -16.09
C ILE A 399 -25.44 -31.03 -15.09
N MET A 400 -25.58 -32.36 -15.06
CA MET A 400 -26.32 -33.21 -14.12
C MET A 400 -27.85 -33.27 -14.21
N GLY A 401 -28.37 -34.46 -14.59
CA GLY A 401 -29.59 -34.96 -13.95
C GLY A 401 -30.41 -36.06 -14.64
N ARG A 402 -29.91 -37.31 -14.59
CA ARG A 402 -30.69 -38.52 -14.21
C ARG A 402 -31.60 -39.19 -15.26
N LYS A 403 -31.21 -40.44 -15.60
CA LYS A 403 -32.02 -41.59 -16.09
C LYS A 403 -32.69 -41.37 -17.46
N VAL A 404 -32.64 -42.30 -18.40
CA VAL A 404 -33.24 -43.64 -18.31
C VAL A 404 -32.49 -44.58 -19.25
N ALA A 405 -32.03 -45.70 -18.69
CA ALA A 405 -31.80 -46.91 -19.46
C ALA A 405 -33.14 -47.44 -19.96
N SER A 406 -33.27 -47.68 -21.26
CA SER A 406 -34.19 -48.70 -21.76
C SER A 406 -33.54 -49.47 -22.89
N ALA A 407 -32.94 -50.61 -22.51
CA ALA A 407 -32.85 -51.74 -23.40
C ALA A 407 -34.28 -52.18 -23.78
N THR A 408 -34.45 -52.63 -25.03
CA THR A 408 -35.30 -53.75 -25.50
C THR A 408 -36.11 -53.40 -26.75
N ASN A 409 -35.98 -54.29 -27.76
CA ASN A 409 -36.73 -54.44 -29.02
C ASN A 409 -36.23 -53.58 -30.21
N VAL A 410 -35.85 -54.10 -31.38
CA VAL A 410 -36.24 -55.35 -32.07
C VAL A 410 -35.10 -55.87 -32.97
N ARG A 411 -34.76 -57.15 -32.84
CA ARG A 411 -34.22 -57.97 -33.94
C ARG A 411 -35.37 -58.35 -34.87
N LYS A 412 -35.31 -58.01 -36.16
CA LYS A 412 -35.87 -58.85 -37.24
C LYS A 412 -35.42 -58.37 -38.64
N ALA A 413 -35.02 -59.39 -39.40
CA ALA A 413 -35.11 -59.53 -40.85
C ALA A 413 -34.02 -58.91 -41.75
N SER A 414 -33.24 -59.85 -42.27
CA SER A 414 -32.42 -59.85 -43.46
C SER A 414 -33.18 -59.56 -44.75
N THR A 415 -32.42 -59.04 -45.72
CA THR A 415 -32.58 -59.15 -47.18
C THR A 415 -33.53 -58.16 -47.87
N ALA A 416 -32.98 -57.04 -48.35
CA ALA A 416 -33.39 -56.40 -49.60
C ALA A 416 -32.27 -55.54 -50.21
N ALA A 417 -31.73 -56.04 -51.33
CA ALA A 417 -31.16 -55.35 -52.49
C ALA A 417 -30.11 -54.22 -52.35
N ARG A 418 -28.97 -54.48 -53.01
CA ARG A 418 -27.98 -53.51 -53.47
C ARG A 418 -28.63 -52.43 -54.35
N SER A 419 -28.73 -51.19 -53.86
CA SER A 419 -28.65 -49.97 -54.68
C SER A 419 -28.76 -48.67 -53.87
N VAL A 420 -27.90 -48.43 -52.87
CA VAL A 420 -27.69 -47.07 -52.31
C VAL A 420 -26.24 -46.98 -51.83
N GLY A 421 -25.32 -46.69 -52.76
CA GLY A 421 -23.87 -46.80 -52.53
C GLY A 421 -23.07 -45.51 -52.56
N ARG A 422 -23.72 -44.34 -52.59
CA ARG A 422 -23.02 -43.04 -52.57
C ARG A 422 -23.52 -42.10 -51.48
N THR A 423 -24.84 -41.97 -51.29
CA THR A 423 -25.42 -41.01 -50.34
C THR A 423 -25.27 -41.34 -48.85
N ALA A 424 -25.00 -42.59 -48.46
CA ALA A 424 -24.77 -42.97 -47.05
C ALA A 424 -23.31 -42.73 -46.60
N LYS A 425 -22.35 -42.85 -47.52
CA LYS A 425 -20.93 -42.60 -47.28
C LYS A 425 -20.62 -41.09 -47.22
N GLU A 426 -21.44 -40.31 -47.93
CA GLU A 426 -21.31 -38.86 -48.08
C GLU A 426 -21.79 -38.08 -46.83
N HIS A 427 -22.80 -38.58 -46.10
CA HIS A 427 -23.19 -38.03 -44.79
C HIS A 427 -22.21 -38.42 -43.67
N GLU A 428 -21.52 -39.55 -43.81
CA GLU A 428 -20.50 -40.04 -42.88
C GLU A 428 -19.25 -39.15 -42.91
N ASP A 429 -18.90 -38.57 -44.06
CA ASP A 429 -17.75 -37.66 -44.20
C ASP A 429 -17.97 -36.34 -43.43
N ILE A 430 -19.10 -35.67 -43.66
CA ILE A 430 -19.49 -34.44 -42.94
C ILE A 430 -19.59 -34.71 -41.42
N GLY A 431 -20.16 -35.86 -41.05
CA GLY A 431 -20.24 -36.28 -39.64
C GLY A 431 -18.87 -36.39 -38.99
N ARG A 432 -17.91 -37.05 -39.66
CA ARG A 432 -16.53 -37.18 -39.16
C ARG A 432 -15.79 -35.85 -39.09
N ALA A 433 -16.02 -34.92 -40.01
CA ALA A 433 -15.42 -33.58 -39.94
C ALA A 433 -16.00 -32.75 -38.78
N LYS A 434 -17.30 -32.87 -38.50
CA LYS A 434 -17.95 -32.23 -37.33
C LYS A 434 -17.46 -32.81 -36.02
N GLU A 435 -17.37 -34.14 -35.89
CA GLU A 435 -16.77 -34.79 -34.73
C GLU A 435 -15.31 -34.33 -34.50
N ALA A 436 -14.52 -34.20 -35.57
CA ALA A 436 -13.14 -33.71 -35.48
C ALA A 436 -13.06 -32.25 -34.99
N LEU A 437 -13.99 -31.39 -35.41
CA LEU A 437 -14.11 -30.02 -34.92
C LEU A 437 -14.52 -29.99 -33.45
N GLU A 438 -15.51 -30.81 -33.06
CA GLU A 438 -15.98 -30.94 -31.68
C GLU A 438 -14.84 -31.38 -30.73
N ILE A 439 -13.99 -32.32 -31.16
CA ILE A 439 -12.79 -32.71 -30.43
C ILE A 439 -11.81 -31.53 -30.22
N GLN A 440 -11.66 -30.62 -31.19
CA GLN A 440 -10.79 -29.45 -31.01
C GLN A 440 -11.41 -28.43 -30.05
N HIS A 441 -12.74 -28.22 -30.09
CA HIS A 441 -13.43 -27.38 -29.13
C HIS A 441 -13.34 -27.94 -27.70
N GLN A 442 -13.47 -29.26 -27.53
CA GLN A 442 -13.29 -29.90 -26.24
C GLN A 442 -11.88 -29.68 -25.69
N LYS A 443 -10.84 -29.84 -26.53
CA LYS A 443 -9.45 -29.56 -26.13
C LYS A 443 -9.20 -28.10 -25.79
N TYR A 444 -9.89 -27.16 -26.45
CA TYR A 444 -9.82 -25.74 -26.10
C TYR A 444 -10.40 -25.50 -24.71
N ALA A 445 -11.58 -26.05 -24.42
CA ALA A 445 -12.22 -25.91 -23.11
C ALA A 445 -11.40 -26.54 -21.98
N GLU A 446 -10.82 -27.73 -22.21
CA GLU A 446 -9.91 -28.39 -21.26
C GLU A 446 -8.67 -27.53 -20.98
N LEU A 447 -8.09 -26.89 -22.01
CA LEU A 447 -6.94 -26.00 -21.86
C LEU A 447 -7.30 -24.70 -21.13
N GLU A 448 -8.50 -24.17 -21.36
CA GLU A 448 -9.03 -23.00 -20.66
C GLU A 448 -9.26 -23.28 -19.18
N GLU A 449 -9.78 -24.46 -18.84
CA GLU A 449 -9.94 -24.91 -17.46
C GLU A 449 -8.59 -25.10 -16.77
N GLU A 450 -7.61 -25.74 -17.42
CA GLU A 450 -6.24 -25.90 -16.90
C GLU A 450 -5.59 -24.53 -16.61
N PHE A 451 -5.73 -23.59 -17.54
CA PHE A 451 -5.22 -22.23 -17.39
C PHE A 451 -5.86 -21.48 -16.22
N GLN A 452 -7.19 -21.56 -16.10
CA GLN A 452 -7.92 -20.89 -15.02
C GLN A 452 -7.56 -21.49 -13.65
N GLN A 453 -7.43 -22.82 -13.55
CA GLN A 453 -7.02 -23.48 -12.31
C GLN A 453 -5.59 -23.06 -11.88
N GLU A 454 -4.66 -22.93 -12.82
CA GLU A 454 -3.30 -22.43 -12.50
C GLU A 454 -3.31 -20.95 -12.09
N ILE A 455 -4.19 -20.10 -12.66
CA ILE A 455 -4.36 -18.71 -12.20
C ILE A 455 -4.95 -18.66 -10.79
N ASP A 456 -6.01 -19.41 -10.53
CA ASP A 456 -6.72 -19.39 -9.25
C ASP A 456 -5.81 -19.81 -8.09
N GLN A 457 -4.90 -20.77 -8.32
CA GLN A 457 -3.87 -21.17 -7.36
C GLN A 457 -2.89 -20.04 -7.03
N LEU A 458 -2.60 -19.15 -7.99
CA LEU A 458 -1.72 -18.01 -7.79
C LEU A 458 -2.44 -16.82 -7.14
N GLU A 459 -3.73 -16.63 -7.42
CA GLU A 459 -4.54 -15.51 -6.93
C GLU A 459 -4.98 -15.60 -5.45
N GLU A 460 -4.57 -16.64 -4.72
CA GLU A 460 -4.89 -16.75 -3.29
C GLU A 460 -4.48 -15.47 -2.53
N PRO A 461 -5.43 -14.85 -1.80
CA PRO A 461 -5.22 -13.54 -1.21
C PRO A 461 -4.26 -13.64 -0.01
N ILE A 462 -3.04 -13.12 -0.17
CA ILE A 462 -2.08 -12.98 0.94
C ILE A 462 -2.64 -11.98 1.96
N ARG A 463 -2.97 -12.47 3.16
CA ARG A 463 -3.36 -11.61 4.28
C ARG A 463 -2.09 -11.17 5.02
N PRO A 464 -2.00 -9.89 5.45
CA PRO A 464 -0.84 -9.42 6.21
C PRO A 464 -0.59 -10.18 7.52
N GLU A 465 -1.65 -10.77 8.08
CA GLU A 465 -1.63 -11.55 9.32
C GLU A 465 -0.98 -12.93 9.12
N ASP A 466 -1.01 -13.45 7.89
CA ASP A 466 -0.44 -14.76 7.53
C ASP A 466 1.08 -14.66 7.26
N LEU A 467 1.63 -13.45 7.19
CA LEU A 467 3.07 -13.24 7.02
C LEU A 467 3.79 -13.52 8.34
N GLU A 468 4.57 -14.61 8.37
CA GLU A 468 5.44 -14.96 9.48
C GLU A 468 6.62 -13.99 9.53
N ILE A 469 6.66 -13.16 10.59
CA ILE A 469 7.71 -12.18 10.82
C ILE A 469 8.31 -12.41 12.18
N GLU A 470 9.65 -12.43 12.22
CA GLU A 470 10.43 -12.64 13.43
C GLU A 470 11.26 -11.39 13.76
N SER A 471 11.50 -11.17 15.04
CA SER A 471 12.45 -10.13 15.48
C SER A 471 13.89 -10.61 15.29
N TYR A 472 14.70 -9.77 14.66
CA TYR A 472 16.11 -10.03 14.37
C TYR A 472 17.00 -8.95 15.03
N PRO A 473 17.43 -9.14 16.29
CA PRO A 473 18.24 -8.14 17.00
C PRO A 473 19.70 -8.18 16.53
N VAL A 474 20.18 -7.06 15.99
CA VAL A 474 21.58 -6.86 15.59
C VAL A 474 22.31 -6.07 16.68
N ARG A 475 23.23 -6.71 17.39
CA ARG A 475 24.02 -6.02 18.43
C ARG A 475 25.11 -5.12 17.83
N PRO A 476 25.45 -4.00 18.49
CA PRO A 476 26.54 -3.16 18.03
C PRO A 476 27.87 -3.90 18.13
N ARG A 477 28.82 -3.60 17.24
CA ARG A 477 30.15 -4.20 17.28
C ARG A 477 30.93 -3.69 18.49
N LYS A 478 31.40 -4.59 19.36
CA LYS A 478 32.20 -4.23 20.55
C LYS A 478 33.46 -3.41 20.22
N SER A 479 34.11 -3.72 19.10
CA SER A 479 35.31 -3.01 18.61
C SER A 479 35.00 -1.58 18.16
N ASP A 480 33.79 -1.36 17.65
CA ASP A 480 33.35 -0.12 17.00
C ASP A 480 32.34 0.62 17.88
N LEU A 481 32.33 0.29 19.17
CA LEU A 481 31.56 0.97 20.21
C LEU A 481 32.48 2.00 20.87
N MET A 482 32.19 3.26 20.60
CA MET A 482 32.95 4.40 21.08
C MET A 482 32.13 5.16 22.12
N VAL A 483 32.66 5.33 23.32
CA VAL A 483 32.13 6.30 24.28
C VAL A 483 32.94 7.58 24.07
N ASN A 484 32.27 8.62 23.60
CA ASN A 484 32.90 9.89 23.26
C ASN A 484 33.10 10.74 24.51
N GLU A 485 32.15 10.68 25.43
CA GLU A 485 32.14 11.50 26.62
C GLU A 485 31.29 10.86 27.73
N VAL A 486 31.80 10.88 28.95
CA VAL A 486 30.98 10.80 30.17
C VAL A 486 31.32 12.04 30.99
N SER A 487 30.33 12.89 31.26
CA SER A 487 30.55 14.19 31.90
C SER A 487 29.48 14.54 32.91
N PHE A 488 29.87 15.39 33.86
CA PHE A 488 28.96 16.00 34.80
C PHE A 488 28.04 16.98 34.06
N ALA A 489 26.74 16.94 34.36
CA ALA A 489 25.76 17.84 33.74
C ALA A 489 25.09 18.73 34.79
N TRP A 490 25.01 20.04 34.50
CA TRP A 490 24.10 20.97 35.16
C TRP A 490 22.85 21.09 34.31
N LEU A 491 21.70 20.71 34.88
CA LEU A 491 20.42 20.64 34.18
C LEU A 491 19.52 21.78 34.65
N PRO A 492 19.01 22.65 33.75
CA PRO A 492 18.16 23.77 34.14
C PRO A 492 16.75 23.30 34.47
N TRP A 493 16.23 23.72 35.62
CA TRP A 493 14.86 23.51 36.05
C TRP A 493 14.22 24.83 36.44
N SER A 494 12.94 25.01 36.13
CA SER A 494 12.14 26.05 36.76
C SER A 494 11.58 25.50 38.06
N VAL A 495 11.64 26.29 39.12
CA VAL A 495 11.01 25.97 40.41
C VAL A 495 10.12 27.12 40.78
N ASP A 496 8.83 26.85 40.99
CA ASP A 496 7.87 27.87 41.42
C ASP A 496 7.96 28.14 42.93
N SER A 497 7.19 29.12 43.39
CA SER A 497 7.12 29.50 44.80
C SER A 497 6.55 28.41 45.73
N THR A 498 5.93 27.37 45.16
CA THR A 498 5.38 26.22 45.90
C THR A 498 6.34 25.03 45.96
N GLY A 499 7.47 25.11 45.23
CA GLY A 499 8.48 24.06 45.15
C GLY A 499 8.23 23.04 44.03
N ILE A 500 7.18 23.23 43.21
CA ILE A 500 6.97 22.40 42.03
C ILE A 500 8.07 22.75 41.02
N SER A 501 8.73 21.70 40.51
CA SER A 501 9.85 21.85 39.59
C SER A 501 9.57 21.21 38.24
N GLN A 502 9.90 21.91 37.16
CA GLN A 502 9.79 21.41 35.79
C GLN A 502 11.14 21.54 35.05
N PRO A 503 11.56 20.52 34.27
CA PRO A 503 12.78 20.60 33.49
C PRO A 503 12.64 21.66 32.40
N LEU A 504 13.70 22.44 32.18
CA LEU A 504 13.77 23.45 31.11
C LEU A 504 14.68 23.01 29.95
N TYR A 505 14.97 21.72 29.83
CA TYR A 505 15.75 21.13 28.73
C TYR A 505 14.90 20.10 27.99
N ARG A 506 15.19 19.86 26.71
CA ARG A 506 14.38 18.97 25.85
C ARG A 506 14.77 17.51 26.05
N LEU A 507 13.77 16.66 26.22
CA LEU A 507 13.93 15.21 26.29
C LEU A 507 13.47 14.50 25.00
N ASP A 508 12.62 15.13 24.18
CA ASP A 508 11.96 14.52 23.01
C ASP A 508 12.25 15.26 21.69
N GLU A 509 12.08 14.57 20.55
CA GLU A 509 12.04 15.18 19.20
C GLU A 509 10.60 15.65 18.92
N GLU A 510 10.32 16.95 19.03
CA GLU A 510 9.10 17.57 18.47
C GLU A 510 9.30 18.01 17.01
#